data_AF-A0A8J3QGP7-F1
#
_entry.id   AF-A0A8J3QGP7-F1
#
_cell.length_a   1.000
_cell.length_b   1.000
_cell.length_c   1.000
_cell.angle_alpha   90.00
_cell.angle_beta   90.00
_cell.angle_gamma   90.00
#
_symmetry.space_group_name_H-M   'P 1'
#
loop_
_entity.id
_entity.type
_entity.pdbx_description
1 polymer ?
#
loop_
_entity_poly.entity_id
_entity_poly.type
_entity_poly.pdbx_seq_one_letter_code
_entity_poly.pdbx_strand_id
1 'polypeptide(L)'
;MKRRSAGRRRLLAAFTATVPMTAGSLLGLAAPASAEPESTSDAGIFACSSVPPNADPNVLKNVFEVGRKLHASDRVMLAGFEAGWVESRMNNLACGDRDSLGVFQQRPSQGWGTPDQILDVRYASSSFFSRAIPIADSNPGYSAGTVAQSVQRSAFPERYDQAQGTAQNLIAQAEQLATGKSTVGFYRPADASFNLTNGHDGTSEHSFSFGPANMVPIAGDWDGDGKSTVGFYRPADGSFHLKNSHSGGASDVSFVFGPPNMVPIAGDWNADGKTTVGFYQPSDGSFHLTDGHDGTAEHAFLYGPPNMKPIAGDWNYDGKSTVGFYNPGDGSFHLTNEHDGTSEHAFVFGPPNMVPIAGDWNGDGKSTVGFYRPTDGSFHLKDSHAGGASDAAFGYGPPNMRPIAGDWNNE
;
A
#
# COMPACT_ATOMS: atom_id res chain seq x y z
N MET A 1 -13.32 -60.12 0.25
CA MET A 1 -14.16 -59.76 1.42
C MET A 1 -13.89 -58.30 1.79
N LYS A 2 -14.89 -57.42 1.61
CA LYS A 2 -14.94 -56.05 2.14
C LYS A 2 -15.48 -56.10 3.58
N ARG A 3 -15.09 -55.16 4.46
CA ARG A 3 -15.98 -54.65 5.53
C ARG A 3 -15.55 -53.24 6.00
N ARG A 4 -16.57 -52.40 6.19
CA ARG A 4 -16.59 -50.97 6.59
C ARG A 4 -17.02 -50.84 8.07
N SER A 5 -16.93 -49.60 8.59
CA SER A 5 -17.64 -48.98 9.74
C SER A 5 -17.05 -49.25 11.14
N ALA A 6 -17.15 -48.40 12.17
CA ALA A 6 -17.91 -47.17 12.49
C ALA A 6 -17.05 -46.32 13.49
N GLY A 7 -17.12 -44.99 13.63
CA GLY A 7 -18.23 -44.16 14.13
C GLY A 7 -18.25 -44.08 15.67
N ARG A 8 -17.76 -42.98 16.29
CA ARG A 8 -18.01 -42.64 17.71
C ARG A 8 -18.26 -41.14 17.93
N ARG A 9 -19.45 -40.84 18.45
CA ARG A 9 -19.89 -39.56 19.04
C ARG A 9 -19.42 -39.45 20.50
N ARG A 10 -19.20 -38.24 21.01
CA ARG A 10 -19.12 -37.95 22.47
C ARG A 10 -20.11 -36.83 22.84
N LEU A 11 -20.76 -37.05 23.99
CA LEU A 11 -21.81 -36.23 24.62
C LEU A 11 -21.25 -34.96 25.29
N LEU A 12 -22.07 -33.89 25.28
CA LEU A 12 -21.99 -32.74 26.17
C LEU A 12 -22.79 -33.01 27.46
N ALA A 13 -22.26 -32.59 28.62
CA ALA A 13 -22.97 -32.57 29.90
C ALA A 13 -23.31 -31.13 30.29
N ALA A 14 -24.54 -30.91 30.74
CA ALA A 14 -25.05 -29.65 31.27
C ALA A 14 -25.02 -29.67 32.80
N PHE A 15 -24.70 -28.54 33.43
CA PHE A 15 -24.82 -28.33 34.87
C PHE A 15 -25.72 -27.13 35.15
N THR A 16 -26.80 -27.38 35.88
CA THR A 16 -27.72 -26.39 36.44
C THR A 16 -27.39 -26.18 37.92
N ALA A 17 -27.39 -24.92 38.39
CA ALA A 17 -27.35 -24.61 39.82
C ALA A 17 -28.40 -23.54 40.16
N THR A 18 -29.30 -23.91 41.07
CA THR A 18 -30.34 -23.10 41.72
C THR A 18 -29.82 -22.45 43.01
N VAL A 19 -30.27 -21.23 43.32
CA VAL A 19 -30.02 -20.53 44.59
C VAL A 19 -31.36 -20.11 45.22
N PRO A 20 -31.57 -20.27 46.55
CA PRO A 20 -32.85 -20.01 47.20
C PRO A 20 -33.01 -18.55 47.69
N MET A 21 -34.27 -18.10 47.76
CA MET A 21 -34.71 -16.86 48.41
C MET A 21 -34.85 -17.03 49.93
N THR A 22 -34.41 -16.04 50.70
CA THR A 22 -34.90 -15.77 52.06
C THR A 22 -35.21 -14.28 52.22
N ALA A 23 -36.37 -14.00 52.83
CA ALA A 23 -36.89 -12.66 53.09
C ALA A 23 -36.56 -12.22 54.52
N GLY A 24 -36.23 -10.94 54.72
CA GLY A 24 -36.05 -10.30 56.03
C GLY A 24 -36.37 -8.81 55.95
N SER A 25 -37.25 -8.36 56.86
CA SER A 25 -37.92 -7.05 56.88
C SER A 25 -37.07 -5.88 57.44
N LEU A 26 -37.55 -4.67 57.09
CA LEU A 26 -37.03 -3.31 57.28
C LEU A 26 -36.74 -2.83 58.71
N LEU A 27 -35.75 -1.91 58.84
CA LEU A 27 -35.87 -0.61 59.55
C LEU A 27 -34.73 0.35 59.14
N GLY A 28 -35.07 1.64 59.00
CA GLY A 28 -34.42 2.62 58.11
C GLY A 28 -33.11 3.28 58.57
N LEU A 29 -32.41 3.85 57.56
CA LEU A 29 -31.67 5.11 57.63
C LEU A 29 -31.65 5.74 56.22
N ALA A 30 -31.84 7.06 56.17
CA ALA A 30 -32.20 7.84 54.99
C ALA A 30 -31.17 7.79 53.83
N ALA A 31 -31.67 7.65 52.61
CA ALA A 31 -30.91 7.80 51.36
C ALA A 31 -31.00 9.24 50.84
N PRO A 32 -29.91 9.82 50.29
CA PRO A 32 -29.97 11.11 49.63
C PRO A 32 -30.72 11.00 48.29
N ALA A 33 -31.28 12.13 47.85
CA ALA A 33 -32.17 12.25 46.72
C ALA A 33 -31.64 11.59 45.43
N SER A 34 -32.53 10.82 44.81
CA SER A 34 -32.45 10.31 43.44
C SER A 34 -32.27 11.47 42.46
N ALA A 35 -31.10 11.58 41.84
CA ALA A 35 -30.96 12.26 40.56
C ALA A 35 -31.55 11.34 39.48
N GLU A 36 -32.60 11.82 38.81
CA GLU A 36 -33.13 11.20 37.59
C GLU A 36 -32.00 11.11 36.54
N PRO A 37 -31.97 10.07 35.69
CA PRO A 37 -30.99 10.01 34.62
C PRO A 37 -31.27 11.16 33.65
N GLU A 38 -30.32 12.09 33.55
CA GLU A 38 -30.31 13.11 32.52
C GLU A 38 -30.41 12.43 31.15
N SER A 39 -31.41 12.87 30.37
CA SER A 39 -31.52 12.54 28.96
C SER A 39 -30.28 13.06 28.24
N THR A 40 -29.39 12.17 27.81
CA THR A 40 -28.32 12.51 26.86
C THR A 40 -28.90 12.63 25.46
N SER A 41 -29.63 13.72 25.22
CA SER A 41 -29.94 14.22 23.89
C SER A 41 -29.08 15.45 23.63
N ASP A 42 -27.89 15.24 23.07
CA ASP A 42 -27.26 16.26 22.22
C ASP A 42 -26.13 15.65 21.38
N ALA A 43 -26.51 14.84 20.39
CA ALA A 43 -25.68 14.69 19.20
C ALA A 43 -25.81 16.01 18.42
N GLY A 44 -25.04 17.00 18.83
CA GLY A 44 -25.08 18.35 18.29
C GLY A 44 -24.95 18.33 16.77
N ILE A 45 -25.92 18.96 16.11
CA ILE A 45 -25.91 19.30 14.69
C ILE A 45 -24.75 20.28 14.47
N PHE A 46 -23.63 19.78 13.96
CA PHE A 46 -22.52 20.63 13.55
C PHE A 46 -22.55 20.79 12.04
N ALA A 47 -23.01 21.94 11.55
CA ALA A 47 -22.69 22.35 10.19
C ALA A 47 -21.17 22.55 10.10
N CYS A 48 -20.53 21.99 9.07
CA CYS A 48 -19.09 22.14 8.92
C CYS A 48 -18.72 23.62 8.74
N SER A 49 -17.85 24.15 9.61
CA SER A 49 -17.32 25.51 9.50
C SER A 49 -16.50 25.69 8.22
N SER A 50 -15.83 24.64 7.77
CA SER A 50 -15.15 24.56 6.47
C SER A 50 -14.93 23.11 6.07
N VAL A 51 -15.11 22.78 4.79
CA VAL A 51 -14.66 21.51 4.20
C VAL A 51 -13.23 21.70 3.66
N PRO A 52 -12.29 20.79 3.97
CA PRO A 52 -10.93 20.86 3.41
C PRO A 52 -10.94 21.02 1.88
N PRO A 53 -10.01 21.80 1.30
CA PRO A 53 -9.98 22.03 -0.14
C PRO A 53 -9.51 20.81 -0.93
N ASN A 54 -8.67 19.97 -0.32
CA ASN A 54 -8.07 18.79 -0.94
C ASN A 54 -8.72 17.51 -0.39
N ALA A 55 -8.63 16.44 -1.16
CA ALA A 55 -9.04 15.11 -0.73
C ALA A 55 -8.08 14.52 0.31
N ASP A 56 -8.61 13.68 1.20
CA ASP A 56 -7.80 12.90 2.14
C ASP A 56 -7.35 11.57 1.48
N PRO A 57 -6.04 11.33 1.28
CA PRO A 57 -5.52 10.11 0.65
C PRO A 57 -6.00 8.81 1.31
N ASN A 58 -6.15 8.78 2.64
CA ASN A 58 -6.63 7.60 3.35
C ASN A 58 -8.11 7.33 3.04
N VAL A 59 -8.90 8.38 2.87
CA VAL A 59 -10.31 8.25 2.46
C VAL A 59 -10.39 7.76 1.01
N LEU A 60 -9.59 8.32 0.10
CA LEU A 60 -9.49 7.86 -1.30
C LEU A 60 -9.21 6.36 -1.38
N LYS A 61 -8.13 5.92 -0.72
CA LYS A 61 -7.69 4.51 -0.68
C LYS A 61 -8.79 3.60 -0.14
N ASN A 62 -9.36 3.93 1.02
CA ASN A 62 -10.40 3.10 1.64
C ASN A 62 -11.66 2.97 0.78
N VAL A 63 -12.11 4.06 0.15
CA VAL A 63 -13.28 4.02 -0.76
C VAL A 63 -12.98 3.14 -1.97
N PHE A 64 -11.81 3.31 -2.59
CA PHE A 64 -11.39 2.51 -3.75
C PHE A 64 -11.28 1.02 -3.44
N GLU A 65 -10.59 0.66 -2.36
CA GLU A 65 -10.45 -0.74 -1.92
C GLU A 65 -11.79 -1.41 -1.67
N VAL A 66 -12.74 -0.71 -1.05
CA VAL A 66 -14.08 -1.25 -0.81
C VAL A 66 -14.85 -1.44 -2.11
N GLY A 67 -14.78 -0.48 -3.03
CA GLY A 67 -15.36 -0.62 -4.36
C GLY A 67 -14.82 -1.84 -5.11
N ARG A 68 -13.50 -2.03 -5.11
CA ARG A 68 -12.84 -3.22 -5.69
C ARG A 68 -13.29 -4.51 -5.01
N LYS A 69 -13.32 -4.54 -3.67
CA LYS A 69 -13.75 -5.71 -2.88
C LYS A 69 -15.20 -6.12 -3.17
N LEU A 70 -16.06 -5.14 -3.51
CA LEU A 70 -17.45 -5.38 -3.89
C LEU A 70 -17.65 -5.60 -5.39
N HIS A 71 -16.57 -5.68 -6.18
CA HIS A 71 -16.60 -5.80 -7.64
C HIS A 71 -17.42 -4.70 -8.33
N ALA A 72 -17.33 -3.46 -7.81
CA ALA A 72 -17.90 -2.30 -8.47
C ALA A 72 -17.28 -2.14 -9.87
N SER A 73 -18.11 -1.99 -10.90
CA SER A 73 -17.65 -1.62 -12.24
C SER A 73 -17.05 -0.21 -12.25
N ASP A 74 -16.24 0.13 -13.25
CA ASP A 74 -15.62 1.47 -13.40
C ASP A 74 -16.64 2.61 -13.27
N ARG A 75 -17.84 2.41 -13.83
CA ARG A 75 -18.94 3.38 -13.72
C ARG A 75 -19.46 3.52 -12.29
N VAL A 76 -19.57 2.42 -11.55
CA VAL A 76 -20.00 2.43 -10.15
C VAL A 76 -18.91 3.03 -9.26
N MET A 77 -17.64 2.72 -9.53
CA MET A 77 -16.50 3.36 -8.87
C MET A 77 -16.53 4.87 -9.07
N LEU A 78 -16.71 5.32 -10.32
CA LEU A 78 -16.87 6.72 -10.69
C LEU A 78 -18.03 7.40 -9.95
N ALA A 79 -19.19 6.74 -9.86
CA ALA A 79 -20.33 7.26 -9.10
C ALA A 79 -20.01 7.46 -7.61
N GLY A 80 -19.24 6.54 -7.01
CA GLY A 80 -18.76 6.69 -5.63
C GLY A 80 -17.83 7.90 -5.46
N PHE A 81 -16.86 8.07 -6.35
CA PHE A 81 -15.91 9.18 -6.26
C PHE A 81 -16.55 10.54 -6.60
N GLU A 82 -17.49 10.60 -7.54
CA GLU A 82 -18.29 11.80 -7.79
C GLU A 82 -19.12 12.18 -6.56
N ALA A 83 -19.79 11.19 -5.94
CA ALA A 83 -20.55 11.43 -4.72
C ALA A 83 -19.65 11.93 -3.59
N GLY A 84 -18.58 11.20 -3.24
CA GLY A 84 -17.70 11.61 -2.15
C GLY A 84 -17.02 12.95 -2.40
N TRP A 85 -16.66 13.28 -3.65
CA TRP A 85 -16.12 14.60 -3.97
C TRP A 85 -17.15 15.72 -3.78
N VAL A 86 -18.38 15.54 -4.27
CA VAL A 86 -19.43 16.55 -4.15
C VAL A 86 -19.90 16.72 -2.70
N GLU A 87 -20.00 15.62 -1.94
CA GLU A 87 -20.51 15.63 -0.57
C GLU A 87 -19.47 16.15 0.44
N SER A 88 -18.20 15.77 0.30
CA SER A 88 -17.17 16.12 1.31
C SER A 88 -15.79 16.44 0.74
N ARG A 89 -15.65 16.57 -0.58
CA ARG A 89 -14.36 16.61 -1.28
C ARG A 89 -13.48 15.40 -0.94
N MET A 90 -14.09 14.23 -0.73
CA MET A 90 -13.42 13.00 -0.28
C MET A 90 -12.71 13.16 1.09
N ASN A 91 -13.37 13.79 2.05
CA ASN A 91 -12.93 13.87 3.45
C ASN A 91 -13.93 13.18 4.38
N ASN A 92 -13.46 12.57 5.47
CA ASN A 92 -14.33 11.93 6.46
C ASN A 92 -14.76 12.96 7.53
N LEU A 93 -15.91 13.59 7.33
CA LEU A 93 -16.33 14.74 8.14
C LEU A 93 -17.20 14.33 9.33
N ALA A 94 -16.85 14.76 10.54
CA ALA A 94 -17.68 14.64 11.74
C ALA A 94 -18.81 15.69 11.83
N CYS A 95 -19.14 16.32 10.71
CA CYS A 95 -20.07 17.43 10.58
C CYS A 95 -20.78 17.37 9.22
N GLY A 96 -21.89 18.09 9.09
CA GLY A 96 -22.71 18.14 7.88
C GLY A 96 -24.03 18.90 8.07
N ASP A 97 -24.84 18.95 7.02
CA ASP A 97 -26.23 19.44 7.16
C ASP A 97 -27.05 18.46 8.01
N ARG A 98 -27.76 18.96 9.02
CA ARG A 98 -28.52 18.16 10.00
C ARG A 98 -27.62 17.13 10.71
N ASP A 99 -27.91 15.84 10.57
CA ASP A 99 -27.16 14.72 11.14
C ASP A 99 -26.30 13.99 10.08
N SER A 100 -25.98 14.65 8.97
CA SER A 100 -25.14 14.07 7.91
C SER A 100 -23.68 13.98 8.38
N LEU A 101 -23.05 12.83 8.15
CA LEU A 101 -21.66 12.57 8.56
C LEU A 101 -20.90 11.77 7.49
N GLY A 102 -19.58 11.80 7.59
CA GLY A 102 -18.65 10.99 6.83
C GLY A 102 -18.44 11.42 5.39
N VAL A 103 -17.71 10.60 4.64
CA VAL A 103 -17.29 10.87 3.24
C VAL A 103 -18.46 11.06 2.27
N PHE A 104 -19.58 10.40 2.54
CA PHE A 104 -20.77 10.44 1.69
C PHE A 104 -21.88 11.33 2.26
N GLN A 105 -21.62 12.05 3.36
CA GLN A 105 -22.62 12.84 4.09
C GLN A 105 -23.92 12.06 4.35
N GLN A 106 -23.76 10.81 4.79
CA GLN A 106 -24.86 9.89 5.05
C GLN A 106 -25.56 10.27 6.36
N ARG A 107 -26.87 9.99 6.46
CA ARG A 107 -27.69 10.40 7.62
C ARG A 107 -28.16 9.19 8.44
N PRO A 108 -27.83 9.11 9.74
CA PRO A 108 -28.37 8.09 10.63
C PRO A 108 -29.90 8.07 10.66
N SER A 109 -30.53 9.26 10.72
CA SER A 109 -31.98 9.40 10.68
C SER A 109 -32.65 8.92 9.38
N GLN A 110 -31.88 8.66 8.32
CA GLN A 110 -32.36 8.10 7.05
C GLN A 110 -32.00 6.61 6.89
N GLY A 111 -31.51 5.96 7.96
CA GLY A 111 -31.23 4.52 7.97
C GLY A 111 -29.92 4.11 7.31
N TRP A 112 -28.95 5.03 7.21
CA TRP A 112 -27.63 4.72 6.65
C TRP A 112 -26.70 3.99 7.61
N GLY A 113 -26.98 4.01 8.91
CA GLY A 113 -26.17 3.41 9.97
C GLY A 113 -26.20 4.28 11.24
N THR A 114 -25.52 3.85 12.30
CA THR A 114 -25.26 4.72 13.47
C THR A 114 -24.20 5.77 13.12
N PRO A 115 -24.07 6.88 13.88
CA PRO A 115 -23.00 7.87 13.69
C PRO A 115 -21.60 7.23 13.61
N ASP A 116 -21.26 6.33 14.53
CA ASP A 116 -19.97 5.63 14.54
C ASP A 116 -19.75 4.79 13.28
N GLN A 117 -20.81 4.13 12.80
CA GLN A 117 -20.73 3.32 11.58
C GLN A 117 -20.49 4.17 10.34
N ILE A 118 -21.19 5.30 10.17
CA ILE A 118 -21.03 6.12 8.96
C ILE A 118 -19.78 7.01 8.99
N LEU A 119 -19.17 7.20 10.16
CA LEU A 119 -17.82 7.77 10.30
C LEU A 119 -16.70 6.74 10.06
N ASP A 120 -17.03 5.45 9.96
CA ASP A 120 -16.12 4.45 9.39
C ASP A 120 -16.23 4.51 7.86
N VAL A 121 -15.14 4.94 7.21
CA VAL A 121 -15.09 5.10 5.75
C VAL A 121 -15.37 3.80 5.01
N ARG A 122 -14.92 2.65 5.54
CA ARG A 122 -15.14 1.35 4.89
C ARG A 122 -16.60 0.92 4.99
N TYR A 123 -17.24 1.16 6.14
CA TYR A 123 -18.67 0.91 6.30
C TYR A 123 -19.49 1.83 5.39
N ALA A 124 -19.24 3.14 5.41
CA ALA A 124 -19.96 4.12 4.60
C ALA A 124 -19.85 3.81 3.10
N SER A 125 -18.65 3.43 2.64
CA SER A 125 -18.38 2.98 1.27
C SER A 125 -19.10 1.68 0.93
N SER A 126 -19.07 0.69 1.83
CA SER A 126 -19.74 -0.59 1.60
C SER A 126 -21.25 -0.38 1.45
N SER A 127 -21.82 0.49 2.30
CA SER A 127 -23.21 0.91 2.25
C SER A 127 -23.56 1.63 0.94
N PHE A 128 -22.71 2.54 0.46
CA PHE A 128 -22.92 3.22 -0.82
C PHE A 128 -22.87 2.25 -2.00
N PHE A 129 -21.78 1.49 -2.14
CA PHE A 129 -21.58 0.62 -3.30
C PHE A 129 -22.61 -0.53 -3.35
N SER A 130 -23.00 -1.10 -2.20
CA SER A 130 -24.04 -2.14 -2.16
C SER A 130 -25.39 -1.66 -2.68
N ARG A 131 -25.66 -0.34 -2.65
CA ARG A 131 -26.86 0.28 -3.25
C ARG A 131 -26.62 0.68 -4.70
N ALA A 132 -25.42 1.17 -5.03
CA ALA A 132 -25.06 1.66 -6.37
C ALA A 132 -24.99 0.54 -7.42
N ILE A 133 -24.41 -0.61 -7.07
CA ILE A 133 -24.22 -1.76 -7.98
C ILE A 133 -25.55 -2.21 -8.62
N PRO A 134 -26.59 -2.62 -7.85
CA PRO A 134 -27.84 -3.08 -8.45
C PRO A 134 -28.57 -1.99 -9.24
N ILE A 135 -28.40 -0.72 -8.88
CA ILE A 135 -28.96 0.42 -9.63
C ILE A 135 -28.30 0.51 -11.02
N ALA A 136 -26.97 0.46 -11.07
CA ALA A 136 -26.23 0.54 -12.33
C ALA A 136 -26.50 -0.67 -13.24
N ASP A 137 -26.59 -1.87 -12.65
CA ASP A 137 -26.87 -3.10 -13.39
C ASP A 137 -28.26 -3.10 -14.01
N SER A 138 -29.26 -2.59 -13.27
CA SER A 138 -30.64 -2.48 -13.75
C SER A 138 -30.84 -1.35 -14.75
N ASN A 139 -29.89 -0.40 -14.83
CA ASN A 139 -29.99 0.81 -15.66
C ASN A 139 -28.70 1.05 -16.46
N PRO A 140 -28.44 0.24 -17.52
CA PRO A 140 -27.19 0.33 -18.28
C PRO A 140 -26.99 1.67 -19.00
N GLY A 141 -28.04 2.47 -19.21
CA GLY A 141 -27.95 3.80 -19.81
C GLY A 141 -27.65 4.95 -18.84
N TYR A 142 -27.59 4.71 -17.53
CA TYR A 142 -27.31 5.78 -16.56
C TYR A 142 -25.85 6.21 -16.62
N SER A 143 -25.61 7.52 -16.49
CA SER A 143 -24.28 8.06 -16.18
C SER A 143 -23.85 7.69 -14.76
N ALA A 144 -22.57 7.86 -14.44
CA ALA A 144 -22.07 7.69 -13.08
C ALA A 144 -22.79 8.65 -12.11
N GLY A 145 -22.97 9.93 -12.49
CA GLY A 145 -23.63 10.91 -11.65
C GLY A 145 -25.11 10.60 -11.44
N THR A 146 -25.78 10.01 -12.43
CA THR A 146 -27.16 9.53 -12.30
C THR A 146 -27.26 8.35 -11.31
N VAL A 147 -26.27 7.44 -11.32
CA VAL A 147 -26.19 6.36 -10.32
C VAL A 147 -25.95 6.94 -8.93
N ALA A 148 -24.99 7.86 -8.79
CA ALA A 148 -24.69 8.56 -7.53
C ALA A 148 -25.94 9.26 -6.96
N GLN A 149 -26.66 10.00 -7.81
CA GLN A 149 -27.90 10.65 -7.44
C GLN A 149 -28.99 9.66 -7.03
N SER A 150 -29.10 8.51 -7.69
CA SER A 150 -30.09 7.50 -7.35
C SER A 150 -29.85 6.91 -5.96
N VAL A 151 -28.59 6.85 -5.54
CA VAL A 151 -28.17 6.41 -4.21
C VAL A 151 -28.37 7.51 -3.17
N GLN A 152 -27.86 8.72 -3.41
CA GLN A 152 -27.83 9.82 -2.44
C GLN A 152 -29.15 10.59 -2.33
N ARG A 153 -29.90 10.69 -3.43
CA ARG A 153 -31.14 11.48 -3.54
C ARG A 153 -30.94 12.94 -3.11
N SER A 154 -29.85 13.54 -3.58
CA SER A 154 -29.52 14.94 -3.29
C SER A 154 -30.49 15.92 -3.95
N ALA A 155 -30.59 17.14 -3.39
CA ALA A 155 -31.39 18.22 -3.95
C ALA A 155 -30.78 18.85 -5.22
N PHE A 156 -29.52 18.52 -5.55
CA PHE A 156 -28.78 19.07 -6.68
C PHE A 156 -28.18 17.97 -7.56
N PRO A 157 -29.01 17.23 -8.31
CA PRO A 157 -28.60 16.01 -9.02
C PRO A 157 -27.48 16.23 -10.05
N GLU A 158 -27.45 17.39 -10.72
CA GLU A 158 -26.49 17.66 -11.79
C GLU A 158 -25.05 17.85 -11.30
N ARG A 159 -24.81 18.00 -9.99
CA ARG A 159 -23.47 18.27 -9.45
C ARG A 159 -22.52 17.07 -9.56
N TYR A 160 -23.02 15.84 -9.58
CA TYR A 160 -22.16 14.66 -9.64
C TYR A 160 -21.51 14.51 -11.02
N ASP A 161 -22.28 14.61 -12.12
CA ASP A 161 -21.73 14.54 -13.48
C ASP A 161 -20.75 15.71 -13.76
N GLN A 162 -20.92 16.86 -13.10
CA GLN A 162 -19.96 17.98 -13.19
C GLN A 162 -18.60 17.66 -12.54
N ALA A 163 -18.57 16.71 -11.60
CA ALA A 163 -17.36 16.30 -10.90
C ALA A 163 -16.57 15.20 -11.63
N GLN A 164 -17.08 14.67 -12.77
CA GLN A 164 -16.54 13.49 -13.44
C GLN A 164 -15.02 13.55 -13.64
N GLY A 165 -14.50 14.65 -14.22
CA GLY A 165 -13.07 14.80 -14.49
C GLY A 165 -12.21 14.81 -13.21
N THR A 166 -12.70 15.45 -12.15
CA THR A 166 -12.03 15.42 -10.84
C THR A 166 -12.09 14.04 -10.23
N ALA A 167 -13.25 13.36 -10.27
CA ALA A 167 -13.43 12.02 -9.75
C ALA A 167 -12.54 11.00 -10.47
N GLN A 168 -12.36 11.10 -11.79
CA GLN A 168 -11.42 10.26 -12.55
C GLN A 168 -9.98 10.43 -12.07
N ASN A 169 -9.53 11.67 -11.86
CA ASN A 169 -8.19 11.94 -11.32
C ASN A 169 -8.01 11.41 -9.89
N LEU A 170 -9.06 11.48 -9.07
CA LEU A 170 -9.04 10.96 -7.71
C LEU A 170 -9.07 9.42 -7.67
N ILE A 171 -9.74 8.76 -8.62
CA ILE A 171 -9.69 7.30 -8.79
C ILE A 171 -8.28 6.87 -9.16
N ALA A 172 -7.63 7.55 -10.11
CA ALA A 172 -6.24 7.23 -10.48
C ALA A 172 -5.28 7.37 -9.28
N GLN A 173 -5.45 8.42 -8.47
CA GLN A 173 -4.70 8.58 -7.22
C GLN A 173 -5.03 7.46 -6.21
N ALA A 174 -6.31 7.13 -6.03
CA ALA A 174 -6.72 6.09 -5.10
C ALA A 174 -6.23 4.70 -5.51
N GLU A 175 -6.19 4.43 -6.81
CA GLU A 175 -5.63 3.22 -7.40
C GLU A 175 -4.15 3.12 -7.05
N GLN A 176 -3.36 4.15 -7.31
CA GLN A 176 -1.94 4.21 -6.92
C GLN A 176 -1.75 3.92 -5.42
N LEU A 177 -2.54 4.57 -4.56
CA LEU A 177 -2.49 4.40 -3.10
C LEU A 177 -2.89 2.99 -2.63
N ALA A 178 -3.80 2.34 -3.36
CA ALA A 178 -4.35 1.04 -3.01
C ALA A 178 -3.59 -0.14 -3.61
N THR A 179 -2.91 0.05 -4.74
CA THR A 179 -2.14 -1.01 -5.40
C THR A 179 -0.73 -1.16 -4.86
N GLY A 180 -0.21 -0.16 -4.12
CA GLY A 180 1.20 -0.15 -3.71
C GLY A 180 2.12 0.01 -4.92
N LYS A 181 1.64 0.74 -5.96
CA LYS A 181 2.35 0.89 -7.22
C LYS A 181 3.72 1.51 -6.94
N SER A 182 4.76 0.79 -7.34
CA SER A 182 6.13 1.26 -7.26
C SER A 182 6.35 2.39 -8.26
N THR A 183 7.10 3.39 -7.82
CA THR A 183 7.59 4.48 -8.65
C THR A 183 9.09 4.60 -8.44
N VAL A 184 9.72 5.58 -9.10
CA VAL A 184 11.18 5.68 -9.14
C VAL A 184 11.68 6.82 -8.27
N GLY A 185 12.94 6.73 -7.91
CA GLY A 185 13.69 7.74 -7.20
C GLY A 185 15.12 7.74 -7.71
N PHE A 186 15.87 8.77 -7.34
CA PHE A 186 17.33 8.72 -7.45
C PHE A 186 18.01 9.30 -6.21
N TYR A 187 19.14 8.70 -5.88
CA TYR A 187 20.06 9.16 -4.86
C TYR A 187 21.25 9.85 -5.51
N ARG A 188 21.57 11.06 -5.02
CA ARG A 188 22.76 11.81 -5.42
C ARG A 188 23.92 11.47 -4.46
N PRO A 189 24.99 10.80 -4.94
CA PRO A 189 26.09 10.40 -4.06
C PRO A 189 26.84 11.58 -3.43
N ALA A 190 26.90 12.73 -4.09
CA ALA A 190 27.71 13.86 -3.65
C ALA A 190 27.20 14.50 -2.34
N ASP A 191 25.88 14.57 -2.15
CA ASP A 191 25.23 15.28 -1.04
C ASP A 191 24.26 14.39 -0.24
N ALA A 192 24.25 13.09 -0.54
CA ALA A 192 23.39 12.10 0.06
C ALA A 192 21.89 12.41 -0.05
N SER A 193 21.47 13.13 -1.09
CA SER A 193 20.07 13.48 -1.29
C SER A 193 19.29 12.36 -2.00
N PHE A 194 18.17 11.97 -1.39
CA PHE A 194 17.11 11.17 -2.00
C PHE A 194 16.12 12.10 -2.66
N ASN A 195 15.72 11.79 -3.89
CA ASN A 195 14.71 12.50 -4.66
C ASN A 195 13.75 11.44 -5.18
N LEU A 196 12.52 11.46 -4.67
CA LEU A 196 11.52 10.43 -4.91
C LEU A 196 10.38 11.05 -5.69
N THR A 197 9.89 10.34 -6.72
CA THR A 197 8.75 10.81 -7.51
C THR A 197 7.61 9.82 -7.55
N ASN A 198 6.39 10.31 -7.39
CA ASN A 198 5.16 9.53 -7.57
C ASN A 198 4.64 9.59 -9.03
N GLY A 199 5.33 10.32 -9.91
CA GLY A 199 4.95 10.53 -11.29
C GLY A 199 6.06 10.32 -12.30
N HIS A 200 5.80 10.77 -13.53
CA HIS A 200 6.75 10.75 -14.66
C HIS A 200 6.98 12.15 -15.24
N ASP A 201 6.58 13.19 -14.51
CA ASP A 201 6.63 14.59 -14.96
C ASP A 201 7.98 15.28 -14.68
N GLY A 202 8.91 14.54 -14.06
CA GLY A 202 10.25 15.01 -13.74
C GLY A 202 10.34 15.77 -12.41
N THR A 203 9.23 15.93 -11.68
CA THR A 203 9.21 16.57 -10.37
C THR A 203 9.51 15.57 -9.25
N SER A 204 9.89 16.06 -8.07
CA SER A 204 10.14 15.22 -6.90
C SER A 204 9.20 15.66 -5.79
N GLU A 205 8.33 14.77 -5.35
CA GLU A 205 7.42 14.99 -4.22
C GLU A 205 8.19 14.99 -2.88
N HIS A 206 9.22 14.14 -2.78
CA HIS A 206 10.11 14.12 -1.61
C HIS A 206 11.55 14.40 -2.02
N SER A 207 12.21 15.31 -1.29
CA SER A 207 13.62 15.64 -1.49
C SER A 207 14.29 15.97 -0.15
N PHE A 208 15.21 15.12 0.28
CA PHE A 208 15.87 15.23 1.58
C PHE A 208 17.23 14.53 1.57
N SER A 209 18.13 14.90 2.48
CA SER A 209 19.41 14.23 2.67
C SER A 209 19.37 13.26 3.84
N PHE A 210 19.89 12.05 3.65
CA PHE A 210 19.98 11.03 4.68
C PHE A 210 21.30 10.26 4.58
N GLY A 211 22.06 10.25 5.68
CA GLY A 211 23.37 9.62 5.76
C GLY A 211 24.51 10.46 5.15
N PRO A 212 25.76 9.94 5.19
CA PRO A 212 26.91 10.58 4.56
C PRO A 212 26.89 10.44 3.03
N ALA A 213 27.77 11.19 2.36
CA ALA A 213 27.98 11.07 0.92
C ALA A 213 28.48 9.68 0.50
N ASN A 214 28.18 9.30 -0.74
CA ASN A 214 28.62 8.08 -1.43
C ASN A 214 28.10 6.74 -0.88
N MET A 215 27.04 6.77 -0.05
CA MET A 215 26.37 5.55 0.42
C MET A 215 25.53 4.90 -0.69
N VAL A 216 25.29 3.59 -0.61
CA VAL A 216 24.46 2.87 -1.61
C VAL A 216 23.00 2.93 -1.16
N PRO A 217 22.08 3.51 -1.95
CA PRO A 217 20.69 3.63 -1.54
C PRO A 217 19.98 2.27 -1.57
N ILE A 218 19.01 2.08 -0.69
CA ILE A 218 18.12 0.93 -0.65
C ILE A 218 16.73 1.40 -0.22
N ALA A 219 15.67 0.67 -0.61
CA ALA A 219 14.30 0.96 -0.20
C ALA A 219 13.55 -0.32 0.14
N GLY A 220 12.52 -0.15 0.97
CA GLY A 220 11.69 -1.22 1.48
C GLY A 220 10.69 -0.72 2.51
N ASP A 221 9.66 -1.52 2.76
CA ASP A 221 8.76 -1.36 3.90
C ASP A 221 9.37 -2.03 5.14
N TRP A 222 10.18 -1.28 5.88
CA TRP A 222 10.99 -1.83 6.97
C TRP A 222 10.16 -2.20 8.22
N ASP A 223 9.02 -1.57 8.46
CA ASP A 223 8.19 -1.81 9.65
C ASP A 223 6.87 -2.54 9.38
N GLY A 224 6.52 -2.77 8.12
CA GLY A 224 5.36 -3.55 7.68
C GLY A 224 4.07 -2.75 7.66
N ASP A 225 4.15 -1.43 7.50
CA ASP A 225 2.99 -0.56 7.44
C ASP A 225 2.39 -0.41 6.02
N GLY A 226 3.00 -1.11 5.06
CA GLY A 226 2.66 -1.10 3.64
C GLY A 226 3.33 0.02 2.85
N LYS A 227 4.28 0.76 3.43
CA LYS A 227 4.90 1.93 2.80
C LYS A 227 6.39 1.73 2.59
N SER A 228 6.87 1.97 1.37
CA SER A 228 8.30 1.90 1.11
C SER A 228 8.98 3.18 1.60
N THR A 229 10.04 3.01 2.38
CA THR A 229 10.86 4.12 2.86
C THR A 229 12.33 3.86 2.53
N VAL A 230 13.19 4.83 2.81
CA VAL A 230 14.58 4.80 2.32
C VAL A 230 15.53 4.24 3.36
N GLY A 231 16.64 3.71 2.87
CA GLY A 231 17.80 3.32 3.65
C GLY A 231 19.08 3.58 2.88
N PHE A 232 20.20 3.33 3.55
CA PHE A 232 21.49 3.23 2.87
C PHE A 232 22.36 2.11 3.44
N TYR A 233 23.17 1.54 2.57
CA TYR A 233 24.26 0.63 2.92
C TYR A 233 25.58 1.40 2.90
N ARG A 234 26.41 1.20 3.92
CA ARG A 234 27.77 1.74 4.01
C ARG A 234 28.78 0.67 3.59
N PRO A 235 29.41 0.80 2.41
CA PRO A 235 30.34 -0.21 1.90
C PRO A 235 31.57 -0.43 2.79
N ALA A 236 32.00 0.58 3.54
CA ALA A 236 33.22 0.51 4.34
C ALA A 236 33.15 -0.51 5.49
N ASP A 237 31.98 -0.71 6.09
CA ASP A 237 31.79 -1.56 7.27
C ASP A 237 30.68 -2.59 7.13
N GLY A 238 29.93 -2.58 6.02
CA GLY A 238 28.83 -3.53 5.80
C GLY A 238 27.56 -3.18 6.57
N SER A 239 27.43 -1.95 7.09
CA SER A 239 26.25 -1.54 7.85
C SER A 239 25.08 -1.08 6.97
N PHE A 240 23.89 -1.51 7.36
CA PHE A 240 22.61 -1.01 6.85
C PHE A 240 22.06 0.03 7.83
N HIS A 241 21.48 1.08 7.27
CA HIS A 241 20.89 2.21 7.98
C HIS A 241 19.54 2.51 7.36
N LEU A 242 18.46 2.15 8.05
CA LEU A 242 17.09 2.20 7.55
C LEU A 242 16.32 3.32 8.23
N LYS A 243 15.30 3.85 7.54
CA LYS A 243 14.51 4.97 8.00
C LYS A 243 13.05 4.77 7.61
N ASN A 244 12.14 4.94 8.56
CA ASN A 244 10.69 4.73 8.36
C ASN A 244 9.98 6.04 8.03
N SER A 245 10.67 6.97 7.36
CA SER A 245 10.11 8.24 6.91
C SER A 245 10.91 8.84 5.75
N HIS A 246 10.26 9.69 4.96
CA HIS A 246 10.92 10.47 3.90
C HIS A 246 11.56 11.75 4.43
N SER A 247 12.45 11.59 5.42
CA SER A 247 13.10 12.71 6.11
C SER A 247 14.59 12.46 6.37
N GLY A 248 15.34 13.52 6.65
CA GLY A 248 16.73 13.41 7.10
C GLY A 248 16.85 13.03 8.57
N GLY A 249 18.08 13.04 9.10
CA GLY A 249 18.36 12.79 10.51
C GLY A 249 18.89 11.39 10.81
N ALA A 250 18.66 10.91 12.04
CA ALA A 250 19.13 9.61 12.48
C ALA A 250 18.37 8.46 11.79
N SER A 251 19.05 7.31 11.66
CA SER A 251 18.43 6.04 11.26
C SER A 251 17.50 5.56 12.37
N ASP A 252 16.37 4.96 11.98
CA ASP A 252 15.45 4.32 12.92
C ASP A 252 15.93 2.91 13.26
N VAL A 253 16.56 2.23 12.29
CA VAL A 253 17.21 0.92 12.45
C VAL A 253 18.61 0.98 11.85
N SER A 254 19.60 0.41 12.55
CA SER A 254 20.95 0.25 12.00
C SER A 254 21.65 -0.98 12.56
N PHE A 255 22.26 -1.77 11.68
CA PHE A 255 22.95 -3.01 12.03
C PHE A 255 23.99 -3.35 10.96
N VAL A 256 24.94 -4.22 11.30
CA VAL A 256 25.91 -4.75 10.34
C VAL A 256 25.39 -6.08 9.81
N PHE A 257 25.42 -6.25 8.50
CA PHE A 257 25.05 -7.52 7.87
C PHE A 257 25.98 -7.80 6.68
N GLY A 258 26.86 -8.79 6.87
CA GLY A 258 27.85 -9.18 5.87
C GLY A 258 29.15 -8.36 5.91
N PRO A 259 30.13 -8.76 5.09
CA PRO A 259 31.42 -8.08 5.00
C PRO A 259 31.32 -6.71 4.28
N PRO A 260 32.38 -5.89 4.35
CA PRO A 260 32.51 -4.67 3.56
C PRO A 260 32.42 -4.91 2.04
N ASN A 261 31.97 -3.90 1.31
CA ASN A 261 31.93 -3.81 -0.16
C ASN A 261 31.07 -4.86 -0.86
N MET A 262 30.03 -5.35 -0.19
CA MET A 262 29.00 -6.16 -0.83
C MET A 262 27.99 -5.27 -1.58
N VAL A 263 27.15 -5.86 -2.42
CA VAL A 263 26.07 -5.14 -3.11
C VAL A 263 24.77 -5.37 -2.34
N PRO A 264 24.15 -4.32 -1.77
CA PRO A 264 22.92 -4.48 -0.99
C PRO A 264 21.73 -4.83 -1.88
N ILE A 265 20.79 -5.57 -1.31
CA ILE A 265 19.51 -5.91 -1.92
C ILE A 265 18.43 -5.93 -0.82
N ALA A 266 17.17 -5.69 -1.18
CA ALA A 266 16.04 -5.70 -0.25
C ALA A 266 14.84 -6.42 -0.88
N GLY A 267 14.03 -7.04 -0.04
CA GLY A 267 12.81 -7.76 -0.40
C GLY A 267 12.15 -8.35 0.83
N ASP A 268 10.87 -8.71 0.71
CA ASP A 268 10.17 -9.53 1.70
C ASP A 268 10.46 -11.01 1.41
N TRP A 269 11.47 -11.57 2.06
CA TRP A 269 11.93 -12.94 1.77
C TRP A 269 11.06 -14.04 2.37
N ASN A 270 10.16 -13.71 3.31
CA ASN A 270 9.38 -14.69 4.07
C ASN A 270 7.86 -14.50 3.94
N ALA A 271 7.42 -13.51 3.15
CA ALA A 271 6.02 -13.14 2.90
C ALA A 271 5.27 -12.70 4.16
N ASP A 272 5.95 -12.04 5.12
CA ASP A 272 5.33 -11.50 6.33
C ASP A 272 4.82 -10.05 6.18
N GLY A 273 5.02 -9.45 5.01
CA GLY A 273 4.67 -8.08 4.68
C GLY A 273 5.75 -7.07 5.05
N LYS A 274 6.91 -7.49 5.56
CA LYS A 274 8.04 -6.61 5.86
C LYS A 274 9.18 -6.84 4.90
N THR A 275 9.71 -5.74 4.39
CA THR A 275 10.96 -5.76 3.64
C THR A 275 12.14 -5.88 4.60
N THR A 276 13.03 -6.81 4.29
CA THR A 276 14.30 -6.99 4.99
C THR A 276 15.46 -6.88 4.00
N VAL A 277 16.69 -6.99 4.50
CA VAL A 277 17.89 -6.73 3.70
C VAL A 277 18.58 -8.03 3.29
N GLY A 278 19.45 -7.90 2.31
CA GLY A 278 20.34 -8.94 1.84
C GLY A 278 21.61 -8.33 1.29
N PHE A 279 22.58 -9.16 0.97
CA PHE A 279 23.70 -8.76 0.14
C PHE A 279 24.05 -9.82 -0.91
N TYR A 280 24.53 -9.34 -2.04
CA TYR A 280 25.14 -10.12 -3.10
C TYR A 280 26.66 -9.98 -3.02
N GLN A 281 27.36 -11.11 -3.10
CA GLN A 281 28.82 -11.17 -3.09
C GLN A 281 29.36 -11.26 -4.52
N PRO A 282 29.96 -10.18 -5.07
CA PRO A 282 30.34 -10.15 -6.48
C PRO A 282 31.40 -11.16 -6.89
N SER A 283 32.23 -11.61 -5.95
CA SER A 283 33.34 -12.53 -6.23
C SER A 283 32.89 -13.94 -6.59
N ASP A 284 31.74 -14.40 -6.10
CA ASP A 284 31.25 -15.77 -6.31
C ASP A 284 29.80 -15.86 -6.80
N GLY A 285 29.02 -14.78 -6.71
CA GLY A 285 27.62 -14.78 -7.12
C GLY A 285 26.65 -15.28 -6.05
N SER A 286 27.08 -15.36 -4.78
CA SER A 286 26.20 -15.76 -3.68
C SER A 286 25.32 -14.62 -3.18
N PHE A 287 24.07 -14.97 -2.85
CA PHE A 287 23.12 -14.14 -2.14
C PHE A 287 23.05 -14.59 -0.68
N HIS A 288 23.02 -13.63 0.23
CA HIS A 288 22.85 -13.83 1.67
C HIS A 288 21.72 -12.90 2.12
N LEU A 289 20.62 -13.47 2.60
CA LEU A 289 19.40 -12.75 2.95
C LEU A 289 19.10 -12.93 4.44
N THR A 290 18.53 -11.91 5.05
CA THR A 290 18.06 -11.99 6.44
C THR A 290 16.58 -11.74 6.53
N ASP A 291 15.87 -12.50 7.37
CA ASP A 291 14.44 -12.30 7.68
C ASP A 291 14.26 -11.31 8.85
N GLY A 292 15.33 -10.63 9.27
CA GLY A 292 15.32 -9.69 10.37
C GLY A 292 16.33 -8.55 10.22
N HIS A 293 16.65 -7.92 11.35
CA HIS A 293 17.56 -6.78 11.45
C HIS A 293 18.60 -6.96 12.56
N ASP A 294 18.88 -8.22 12.91
CA ASP A 294 19.81 -8.62 13.98
C ASP A 294 21.20 -9.01 13.46
N GLY A 295 21.37 -9.06 12.13
CA GLY A 295 22.65 -9.32 11.47
C GLY A 295 22.96 -10.79 11.24
N THR A 296 22.00 -11.71 11.45
CA THR A 296 22.15 -13.12 11.06
C THR A 296 21.65 -13.36 9.65
N ALA A 297 22.28 -14.29 8.93
CA ALA A 297 21.81 -14.69 7.60
C ALA A 297 20.98 -15.97 7.73
N GLU A 298 19.72 -15.90 7.33
CA GLU A 298 18.80 -17.05 7.32
C GLU A 298 18.85 -17.82 6.00
N HIS A 299 19.16 -17.13 4.89
CA HIS A 299 19.24 -17.74 3.56
C HIS A 299 20.59 -17.43 2.92
N ALA A 300 21.30 -18.45 2.44
CA ALA A 300 22.55 -18.29 1.71
C ALA A 300 22.63 -19.30 0.55
N PHE A 301 22.74 -18.80 -0.68
CA PHE A 301 22.72 -19.64 -1.88
C PHE A 301 23.44 -18.98 -3.06
N LEU A 302 23.83 -19.77 -4.05
CA LEU A 302 24.42 -19.29 -5.29
C LEU A 302 23.32 -19.07 -6.32
N TYR A 303 23.37 -17.94 -7.03
CA TYR A 303 22.48 -17.71 -8.15
C TYR A 303 23.14 -16.82 -9.21
N GLY A 304 23.47 -17.43 -10.34
CA GLY A 304 24.18 -16.78 -11.44
C GLY A 304 25.71 -16.71 -11.25
N PRO A 305 26.42 -16.24 -12.30
CA PRO A 305 27.86 -16.09 -12.26
C PRO A 305 28.32 -14.90 -11.38
N PRO A 306 29.63 -14.79 -11.08
CA PRO A 306 30.21 -13.63 -10.43
C PRO A 306 30.01 -12.31 -11.21
N ASN A 307 30.04 -11.19 -10.51
CA ASN A 307 29.96 -9.82 -11.04
C ASN A 307 28.68 -9.46 -11.81
N MET A 308 27.57 -10.15 -11.54
CA MET A 308 26.26 -9.74 -12.00
C MET A 308 25.71 -8.59 -11.13
N LYS A 309 24.68 -7.90 -11.60
CA LYS A 309 23.98 -6.89 -10.79
C LYS A 309 22.73 -7.49 -10.16
N PRO A 310 22.63 -7.56 -8.82
CA PRO A 310 21.48 -8.18 -8.17
C PRO A 310 20.23 -7.30 -8.29
N ILE A 311 19.07 -7.93 -8.27
CA ILE A 311 17.74 -7.30 -8.27
C ILE A 311 16.79 -8.22 -7.48
N ALA A 312 15.73 -7.66 -6.87
CA ALA A 312 14.71 -8.44 -6.18
C ALA A 312 13.32 -7.88 -6.47
N GLY A 313 12.32 -8.75 -6.32
CA GLY A 313 10.90 -8.42 -6.43
C GLY A 313 10.04 -9.67 -6.29
N ASP A 314 8.75 -9.48 -6.10
CA ASP A 314 7.76 -10.55 -6.18
C ASP A 314 7.39 -10.80 -7.64
N TRP A 315 8.09 -11.75 -8.28
CA TRP A 315 7.94 -12.00 -9.72
C TRP A 315 6.66 -12.78 -10.08
N ASN A 316 6.07 -13.54 -9.15
CA ASN A 316 4.94 -14.43 -9.44
C ASN A 316 3.65 -14.04 -8.71
N TYR A 317 3.69 -12.94 -7.95
CA TYR A 317 2.59 -12.40 -7.16
C TYR A 317 2.11 -13.35 -6.04
N ASP A 318 3.05 -14.03 -5.39
CA ASP A 318 2.75 -14.89 -4.25
C ASP A 318 2.96 -14.21 -2.88
N GLY A 319 3.37 -12.93 -2.89
CA GLY A 319 3.67 -12.13 -1.71
C GLY A 319 5.11 -12.27 -1.21
N LYS A 320 5.91 -13.15 -1.81
CA LYS A 320 7.32 -13.34 -1.45
C LYS A 320 8.22 -12.69 -2.51
N SER A 321 9.06 -11.78 -2.06
CA SER A 321 10.16 -11.30 -2.90
C SER A 321 11.20 -12.39 -3.09
N THR A 322 11.69 -12.49 -4.32
CA THR A 322 12.77 -13.41 -4.69
C THR A 322 13.84 -12.68 -5.48
N VAL A 323 15.00 -13.31 -5.64
CA VAL A 323 16.16 -12.65 -6.24
C VAL A 323 16.16 -12.81 -7.76
N GLY A 324 16.95 -11.95 -8.39
CA GLY A 324 17.24 -11.94 -9.80
C GLY A 324 18.66 -11.41 -10.01
N PHE A 325 19.16 -11.52 -11.23
CA PHE A 325 20.33 -10.77 -11.63
C PHE A 325 20.20 -10.20 -13.04
N TYR A 326 20.88 -9.09 -13.26
CA TYR A 326 21.09 -8.48 -14.56
C TYR A 326 22.54 -8.69 -14.99
N ASN A 327 22.73 -9.22 -16.20
CA ASN A 327 24.04 -9.39 -16.81
C ASN A 327 24.47 -8.10 -17.51
N PRO A 328 25.48 -7.37 -16.99
CA PRO A 328 25.92 -6.12 -17.60
C PRO A 328 26.58 -6.31 -18.97
N GLY A 329 27.00 -7.53 -19.32
CA GLY A 329 27.65 -7.82 -20.60
C GLY A 329 26.71 -7.83 -21.79
N ASP A 330 25.46 -8.30 -21.61
CA ASP A 330 24.50 -8.49 -22.71
C ASP A 330 23.12 -7.85 -22.48
N GLY A 331 22.84 -7.35 -21.28
CA GLY A 331 21.54 -6.74 -20.96
C GLY A 331 20.44 -7.74 -20.58
N SER A 332 20.78 -9.00 -20.31
CA SER A 332 19.81 -10.02 -19.90
C SER A 332 19.47 -9.95 -18.42
N PHE A 333 18.18 -10.11 -18.11
CA PHE A 333 17.64 -10.34 -16.78
C PHE A 333 17.39 -11.84 -16.61
N HIS A 334 17.74 -12.35 -15.43
CA HIS A 334 17.52 -13.74 -15.01
C HIS A 334 16.84 -13.73 -13.65
N LEU A 335 15.59 -14.12 -13.58
CA LEU A 335 14.75 -14.05 -12.37
C LEU A 335 14.44 -15.46 -11.90
N THR A 336 14.44 -15.64 -10.57
CA THR A 336 14.07 -16.90 -9.93
C THR A 336 12.88 -16.71 -9.01
N ASN A 337 11.93 -17.65 -8.98
CA ASN A 337 10.86 -17.70 -7.97
C ASN A 337 11.26 -18.50 -6.74
N GLU A 338 12.39 -19.20 -6.79
CA GLU A 338 12.89 -20.03 -5.69
C GLU A 338 14.33 -19.64 -5.34
N HIS A 339 14.82 -20.08 -4.19
CA HIS A 339 16.22 -19.89 -3.78
C HIS A 339 17.07 -21.15 -4.06
N ASP A 340 16.72 -21.88 -5.12
CA ASP A 340 17.30 -23.19 -5.47
C ASP A 340 18.41 -23.12 -6.53
N GLY A 341 18.68 -21.92 -7.06
CA GLY A 341 19.73 -21.67 -8.03
C GLY A 341 19.29 -21.80 -9.50
N THR A 342 18.02 -22.05 -9.78
CA THR A 342 17.47 -22.12 -11.14
C THR A 342 16.85 -20.79 -11.58
N SER A 343 16.77 -20.53 -12.89
CA SER A 343 16.12 -19.32 -13.44
C SER A 343 14.85 -19.72 -14.18
N GLU A 344 13.69 -19.22 -13.76
CA GLU A 344 12.43 -19.42 -14.49
C GLU A 344 12.22 -18.40 -15.62
N HIS A 345 12.77 -17.20 -15.48
CA HIS A 345 12.68 -16.16 -16.50
C HIS A 345 14.05 -15.68 -16.91
N ALA A 346 14.37 -15.77 -18.21
CA ALA A 346 15.59 -15.25 -18.81
C ALA A 346 15.26 -14.50 -20.10
N PHE A 347 15.52 -13.20 -20.15
CA PHE A 347 15.19 -12.34 -21.29
C PHE A 347 16.09 -11.11 -21.38
N VAL A 348 16.27 -10.55 -22.57
CA VAL A 348 17.04 -9.31 -22.78
C VAL A 348 16.11 -8.12 -22.77
N PHE A 349 16.39 -7.13 -21.91
CA PHE A 349 15.64 -5.87 -21.86
C PHE A 349 16.61 -4.70 -21.68
N GLY A 350 16.83 -3.97 -22.77
CA GLY A 350 17.76 -2.84 -22.81
C GLY A 350 19.18 -3.22 -23.24
N PRO A 351 20.03 -2.20 -23.46
CA PRO A 351 21.42 -2.41 -23.86
C PRO A 351 22.30 -2.89 -22.68
N PRO A 352 23.51 -3.38 -22.94
CA PRO A 352 24.50 -3.69 -21.90
C PRO A 352 24.81 -2.50 -20.98
N ASN A 353 25.36 -2.79 -19.79
CA ASN A 353 25.87 -1.83 -18.81
C ASN A 353 24.84 -0.84 -18.22
N MET A 354 23.54 -1.12 -18.27
CA MET A 354 22.54 -0.36 -17.52
C MET A 354 22.57 -0.69 -16.02
N VAL A 355 21.80 0.05 -15.22
CA VAL A 355 21.58 -0.25 -13.80
C VAL A 355 20.17 -0.84 -13.64
N PRO A 356 20.03 -2.10 -13.17
CA PRO A 356 18.72 -2.73 -13.04
C PRO A 356 17.93 -2.10 -11.89
N ILE A 357 16.61 -2.11 -12.03
CA ILE A 357 15.66 -1.68 -10.99
C ILE A 357 14.41 -2.56 -11.08
N ALA A 358 13.73 -2.79 -9.97
CA ALA A 358 12.47 -3.54 -9.93
C ALA A 358 11.41 -2.79 -9.13
N GLY A 359 10.17 -3.09 -9.45
CA GLY A 359 8.98 -2.56 -8.80
C GLY A 359 7.72 -3.06 -9.50
N ASP A 360 6.59 -2.91 -8.84
CA ASP A 360 5.27 -3.05 -9.45
C ASP A 360 4.91 -1.75 -10.17
N TRP A 361 5.27 -1.62 -11.45
CA TRP A 361 5.10 -0.39 -12.21
C TRP A 361 3.66 -0.12 -12.65
N ASN A 362 2.81 -1.15 -12.72
CA ASN A 362 1.44 -1.05 -13.23
C ASN A 362 0.37 -1.21 -12.13
N GLY A 363 0.76 -1.55 -10.90
CA GLY A 363 -0.14 -1.72 -9.77
C GLY A 363 -0.88 -3.06 -9.76
N ASP A 364 -0.40 -4.06 -10.50
CA ASP A 364 -1.04 -5.38 -10.53
C ASP A 364 -0.58 -6.31 -9.39
N GLY A 365 0.35 -5.82 -8.56
CA GLY A 365 0.97 -6.50 -7.42
C GLY A 365 2.20 -7.32 -7.79
N LYS A 366 2.48 -7.53 -9.09
CA LYS A 366 3.65 -8.27 -9.55
C LYS A 366 4.80 -7.32 -9.81
N SER A 367 5.93 -7.58 -9.18
CA SER A 367 7.17 -6.89 -9.51
C SER A 367 7.65 -7.26 -10.91
N THR A 368 8.10 -6.25 -11.63
CA THR A 368 8.67 -6.40 -12.97
C THR A 368 9.94 -5.56 -13.07
N VAL A 369 10.66 -5.70 -14.18
CA VAL A 369 12.01 -5.15 -14.31
C VAL A 369 12.00 -3.80 -15.00
N GLY A 370 13.00 -3.00 -14.68
CA GLY A 370 13.35 -1.78 -15.37
C GLY A 370 14.86 -1.65 -15.44
N PHE A 371 15.31 -0.62 -16.15
CA PHE A 371 16.69 -0.18 -16.07
C PHE A 371 16.80 1.35 -16.08
N TYR A 372 17.80 1.84 -15.37
CA TYR A 372 18.25 3.23 -15.42
C TYR A 372 19.47 3.32 -16.34
N ARG A 373 19.47 4.32 -17.23
CA ARG A 373 20.59 4.62 -18.11
C ARG A 373 21.44 5.74 -17.51
N PRO A 374 22.66 5.45 -17.03
CA PRO A 374 23.48 6.45 -16.34
C PRO A 374 23.91 7.62 -17.21
N THR A 375 23.98 7.45 -18.53
CA THR A 375 24.50 8.48 -19.44
C THR A 375 23.56 9.66 -19.62
N ASP A 376 22.24 9.45 -19.52
CA ASP A 376 21.23 10.48 -19.75
C ASP A 376 20.22 10.64 -18.60
N GLY A 377 20.26 9.77 -17.58
CA GLY A 377 19.35 9.85 -16.44
C GLY A 377 17.95 9.32 -16.73
N SER A 378 17.77 8.53 -17.79
CA SER A 378 16.46 7.97 -18.15
C SER A 378 16.17 6.63 -17.47
N PHE A 379 14.92 6.47 -17.05
CA PHE A 379 14.32 5.22 -16.58
C PHE A 379 13.55 4.57 -17.72
N HIS A 380 13.64 3.25 -17.80
CA HIS A 380 12.97 2.40 -18.78
C HIS A 380 12.33 1.23 -18.04
N LEU A 381 11.00 1.20 -17.99
CA LEU A 381 10.23 0.24 -17.21
C LEU A 381 9.52 -0.75 -18.14
N LYS A 382 9.31 -1.97 -17.66
CA LYS A 382 8.61 -3.04 -18.37
C LYS A 382 7.60 -3.70 -17.44
N ASP A 383 6.35 -3.83 -17.88
CA ASP A 383 5.23 -4.42 -17.13
C ASP A 383 5.14 -5.95 -17.37
N SER A 384 6.23 -6.58 -17.82
CA SER A 384 6.25 -8.00 -18.18
C SER A 384 7.65 -8.61 -18.09
N HIS A 385 7.74 -9.92 -17.84
CA HIS A 385 9.01 -10.67 -17.89
C HIS A 385 9.38 -11.11 -19.31
N ALA A 386 9.46 -10.14 -20.22
CA ALA A 386 9.78 -10.34 -21.62
C ALA A 386 10.64 -9.19 -22.15
N GLY A 387 11.45 -9.49 -23.17
CA GLY A 387 12.19 -8.47 -23.89
C GLY A 387 11.31 -7.57 -24.74
N GLY A 388 11.94 -6.60 -25.41
CA GLY A 388 11.26 -5.67 -26.32
C GLY A 388 11.34 -4.21 -25.86
N ALA A 389 10.40 -3.40 -26.35
CA ALA A 389 10.31 -1.99 -26.00
C ALA A 389 9.89 -1.81 -24.53
N SER A 390 10.29 -0.67 -23.94
CA SER A 390 9.81 -0.25 -22.62
C SER A 390 8.32 0.09 -22.69
N ASP A 391 7.56 -0.24 -21.66
CA ASP A 391 6.17 0.19 -21.51
C ASP A 391 6.11 1.65 -21.03
N ALA A 392 7.10 2.07 -20.23
CA ALA A 392 7.35 3.47 -19.89
C ALA A 392 8.83 3.84 -20.05
N ALA A 393 9.10 5.03 -20.59
CA ALA A 393 10.46 5.58 -20.68
C ALA A 393 10.44 7.09 -20.47
N PHE A 394 11.21 7.59 -19.51
CA PHE A 394 11.20 9.00 -19.11
C PHE A 394 12.51 9.41 -18.44
N GLY A 395 12.85 10.69 -18.50
CA GLY A 395 14.02 11.26 -17.80
C GLY A 395 13.65 11.68 -16.39
N TYR A 396 14.46 11.32 -15.40
CA TYR A 396 14.27 11.79 -14.03
C TYR A 396 15.61 11.93 -13.30
N GLY A 397 15.97 13.18 -13.01
CA GLY A 397 17.25 13.53 -12.42
C GLY A 397 18.41 13.63 -13.42
N PRO A 398 19.58 14.11 -12.97
CA PRO A 398 20.77 14.20 -13.80
C PRO A 398 21.39 12.82 -14.13
N PRO A 399 22.31 12.76 -15.09
CA PRO A 399 23.13 11.56 -15.35
C PRO A 399 23.92 11.08 -14.12
N ASN A 400 24.26 9.79 -14.10
CA ASN A 400 25.11 9.13 -13.10
C ASN A 400 24.60 9.16 -11.66
N MET A 401 23.28 9.23 -11.47
CA MET A 401 22.66 9.04 -10.16
C MET A 401 22.49 7.55 -9.85
N ARG A 402 22.24 7.21 -8.58
CA ARG A 402 21.91 5.83 -8.19
C ARG A 402 20.39 5.68 -8.16
N PRO A 403 19.78 4.84 -9.01
CA PRO A 403 18.33 4.67 -9.03
C PRO A 403 17.85 3.93 -7.77
N ILE A 404 16.60 4.18 -7.39
CA ILE A 404 15.89 3.50 -6.31
C ILE A 404 14.41 3.41 -6.68
N ALA A 405 13.69 2.41 -6.18
CA ALA A 405 12.26 2.24 -6.40
C ALA A 405 11.54 1.81 -5.12
N GLY A 406 10.25 2.11 -5.07
CA GLY A 406 9.37 1.83 -3.95
C GLY A 406 8.03 2.54 -4.13
N ASP A 407 7.07 2.23 -3.27
CA ASP A 407 5.84 3.02 -3.15
C ASP A 407 6.09 4.21 -2.20
N TRP A 408 6.18 5.43 -2.77
CA TRP A 408 6.39 6.67 -2.01
C TRP A 408 5.08 7.44 -1.72
N ASN A 409 3.92 6.88 -2.03
CA ASN A 409 2.66 7.64 -2.03
C ASN A 409 2.05 7.86 -0.64
N ASN A 410 2.62 7.29 0.41
CA ASN A 410 2.01 7.25 1.72
C ASN A 410 2.97 7.85 2.76
N GLU A 411 2.64 9.03 3.30
CA GLU A 411 3.24 9.56 4.54
C GLU A 411 2.52 9.02 5.78
#